data_AF-A0A8B9JVD6-F1
#
_entry.id   AF-A0A8B9JVD6-F1
#
_cell.length_a   1.000
_cell.length_b   1.000
_cell.length_c   1.000
_cell.angle_alpha   90.00
_cell.angle_beta   90.00
_cell.angle_gamma   90.00
#
_symmetry.space_group_name_H-M   'P 1'
#
loop_
_entity.id
_entity.type
_entity.pdbx_description
1 polymer ?
#
loop_
_entity_poly.entity_id
_entity_poly.type
_entity_poly.pdbx_seq_one_letter_code
_entity_poly.pdbx_strand_id
1 'polypeptide(L)'
;MSDKGSFDTNVVTLTRFLLEEGRKAKGTGELTTLLNALCTAIKAISSAVRKAGIANLYGIAGSTNVTGDQVKKLDILSNDLVINMIKSSFTSCVLVTEENDSAIIVEPDRRGKYVVCFDPLDGSSNIDCLASIGTIFAIYRKERSTSICRRRNSQRYNSSPVHDTRLVL
;
A
#
# COMPACT_ATOMS: atom_id res chain seq x y z
N MET A 1 31.17 17.86 -37.58
CA MET A 1 31.54 17.68 -36.16
C MET A 1 30.38 18.22 -35.34
N SER A 2 29.64 17.50 -34.52
CA SER A 2 29.64 16.11 -34.07
C SER A 2 28.20 15.87 -33.58
N ASP A 3 27.51 14.87 -34.12
CA ASP A 3 27.10 13.65 -33.41
C ASP A 3 25.56 13.58 -33.33
N LYS A 4 24.94 13.21 -34.47
CA LYS A 4 23.55 12.73 -34.51
C LYS A 4 23.60 11.23 -34.32
N GLY A 5 23.88 10.79 -33.10
CA GLY A 5 24.00 9.39 -32.78
C GLY A 5 24.03 9.17 -31.29
N SER A 6 22.88 9.18 -30.62
CA SER A 6 22.81 8.57 -29.30
C SER A 6 21.38 8.19 -28.97
N PHE A 7 21.13 6.90 -28.79
CA PHE A 7 19.93 6.43 -28.12
C PHE A 7 19.91 7.05 -26.72
N ASP A 8 18.83 7.74 -26.36
CA ASP A 8 18.67 8.23 -24.99
C ASP A 8 18.48 7.01 -24.06
N THR A 9 19.55 6.64 -23.38
CA THR A 9 19.58 5.53 -22.41
C THR A 9 19.17 5.98 -21.00
N ASN A 10 18.76 7.24 -20.85
CA ASN A 10 18.38 7.84 -19.57
C ASN A 10 16.96 7.41 -19.15
N VAL A 11 16.82 6.17 -18.68
CA VAL A 11 15.54 5.66 -18.18
C VAL A 11 15.24 6.25 -16.79
N VAL A 12 14.08 6.88 -16.65
CA VAL A 12 13.57 7.36 -15.36
C VAL A 12 12.73 6.26 -14.71
N THR A 13 13.30 5.60 -13.70
CA THR A 13 12.55 4.65 -12.87
C THR A 13 11.77 5.39 -11.80
N LEU A 14 10.70 4.76 -11.27
CA LEU A 14 9.95 5.33 -10.16
C LEU A 14 10.85 5.62 -8.95
N THR A 15 11.75 4.70 -8.60
CA THR A 15 12.71 4.93 -7.50
C THR A 15 13.60 6.15 -7.75
N ARG A 16 14.07 6.35 -8.99
CA ARG A 16 14.84 7.55 -9.35
C ARG A 16 14.01 8.82 -9.22
N PHE A 17 12.80 8.83 -9.77
CA PHE A 17 11.87 9.94 -9.66
C PHE A 17 11.61 10.31 -8.18
N LEU A 18 11.33 9.32 -7.33
CA LEU A 18 11.09 9.53 -5.90
C LEU A 18 12.30 10.07 -5.14
N LEU A 19 13.52 9.69 -5.55
CA LEU A 19 14.76 10.22 -4.98
C LEU A 19 15.00 11.67 -5.42
N GLU A 20 14.76 11.99 -6.69
CA GLU A 20 14.89 13.35 -7.22
C GLU A 20 13.87 14.31 -6.60
N GLU A 21 12.60 13.92 -6.54
CA GLU A 21 11.54 14.72 -5.90
C GLU A 21 11.75 14.85 -4.39
N GLY A 22 12.19 13.78 -3.71
CA GLY A 22 12.54 13.83 -2.28
C GLY A 22 13.67 14.82 -1.98
N ARG A 23 14.68 14.91 -2.87
CA ARG A 23 15.77 15.89 -2.78
C ARG A 23 15.27 17.32 -2.99
N LYS A 24 14.43 17.56 -4.01
CA LYS A 24 13.83 18.89 -4.27
C LYS A 24 12.99 19.38 -3.08
N ALA A 25 12.21 18.48 -2.48
CA ALA A 25 11.38 18.78 -1.32
C ALA A 25 12.17 18.99 -0.01
N LYS A 26 13.50 18.75 -0.01
CA LYS A 26 14.37 18.78 1.19
C LYS A 26 13.82 17.92 2.34
N GLY A 27 13.17 16.80 2.01
CA GLY A 27 12.55 15.90 2.98
C GLY A 27 13.58 15.02 3.69
N THR A 28 13.18 14.42 4.82
CA THR A 28 14.04 13.49 5.58
C THR A 28 14.30 12.14 4.89
N GLY A 29 13.71 11.91 3.71
CA GLY A 29 13.77 10.63 2.98
C GLY A 29 12.74 9.58 3.43
N GLU A 30 12.07 9.77 4.57
CA GLU A 30 11.09 8.80 5.08
C GLU A 30 9.92 8.54 4.10
N LEU A 31 9.43 9.56 3.40
CA LEU A 31 8.37 9.36 2.40
C LEU A 31 8.87 8.53 1.21
N THR A 32 10.11 8.76 0.78
CA THR A 32 10.74 7.99 -0.28
C THR A 32 10.90 6.52 0.13
N THR A 33 11.29 6.26 1.38
CA THR A 33 11.36 4.90 1.92
C THR A 33 9.98 4.23 1.96
N LEU A 34 8.95 4.95 2.42
CA LEU A 34 7.57 4.46 2.45
C LEU A 34 7.07 4.08 1.06
N LEU A 35 7.24 4.98 0.07
CA LEU A 35 6.79 4.75 -1.29
C LEU A 35 7.56 3.60 -1.96
N ASN A 36 8.87 3.44 -1.70
CA ASN A 36 9.62 2.29 -2.19
C ASN A 36 9.16 0.96 -1.56
N ALA A 37 8.82 0.95 -0.27
CA ALA A 37 8.25 -0.22 0.40
C ALA A 37 6.90 -0.62 -0.24
N LEU A 38 6.04 0.37 -0.51
CA LEU A 38 4.77 0.16 -1.18
C LEU A 38 4.95 -0.36 -2.62
N CYS A 39 5.90 0.20 -3.38
CA CYS A 39 6.23 -0.30 -4.72
C CYS A 39 6.67 -1.77 -4.70
N THR A 40 7.39 -2.18 -3.66
CA THR A 40 7.81 -3.58 -3.49
C THR A 40 6.60 -4.48 -3.20
N ALA A 41 5.68 -4.04 -2.33
CA ALA A 41 4.43 -4.76 -2.07
C ALA A 41 3.58 -4.91 -3.35
N ILE A 42 3.39 -3.84 -4.13
CA ILE A 42 2.61 -3.85 -5.38
C ILE A 42 3.23 -4.82 -6.40
N LYS A 43 4.57 -4.86 -6.53
CA LYS A 43 5.24 -5.82 -7.41
C LYS A 43 5.00 -7.26 -6.97
N ALA A 44 5.02 -7.52 -5.65
CA ALA A 44 4.74 -8.85 -5.10
C ALA A 44 3.28 -9.27 -5.36
N ILE A 45 2.31 -8.39 -5.10
CA ILE A 45 0.88 -8.60 -5.39
C ILE A 45 0.68 -8.86 -6.88
N SER A 46 1.25 -8.03 -7.75
CA SER A 46 1.18 -8.21 -9.21
C SER A 46 1.76 -9.57 -9.66
N SER A 47 2.80 -10.07 -9.00
CA SER A 47 3.34 -11.40 -9.27
C SER A 47 2.38 -12.51 -8.81
N ALA A 48 1.79 -12.35 -7.62
CA ALA A 48 0.83 -13.30 -7.06
C ALA A 48 -0.45 -13.39 -7.91
N VAL A 49 -1.05 -12.26 -8.27
CA VAL A 49 -2.23 -12.17 -9.15
C VAL A 49 -1.99 -12.90 -10.47
N ARG A 50 -0.87 -12.62 -11.15
CA ARG A 50 -0.54 -13.27 -12.42
C ARG A 50 -0.33 -14.78 -12.30
N LYS A 51 0.08 -15.26 -11.13
CA LYS A 51 0.31 -16.69 -10.87
C LYS A 51 -0.92 -17.39 -10.30
N ALA A 52 -1.90 -16.67 -9.77
CA ALA A 52 -3.11 -17.25 -9.18
C ALA A 52 -3.84 -18.17 -10.18
N GLY A 53 -3.95 -17.76 -11.44
CA GLY A 53 -4.52 -18.60 -12.51
C GLY A 53 -3.72 -19.87 -12.83
N ILE A 54 -2.39 -19.88 -12.59
CA ILE A 54 -1.50 -21.02 -12.86
C ILE A 54 -1.38 -21.93 -11.64
N ALA A 55 -1.42 -21.40 -10.42
CA ALA A 55 -1.39 -22.18 -9.19
C ALA A 55 -2.54 -23.20 -9.11
N ASN A 56 -3.66 -22.93 -9.79
CA ASN A 56 -4.76 -23.88 -9.99
C ASN A 56 -4.53 -24.94 -11.07
N LEU A 57 -3.73 -24.65 -12.09
CA LEU A 57 -3.49 -25.59 -13.20
C LEU A 57 -2.66 -26.79 -12.75
N TYR A 58 -1.87 -26.64 -11.67
CA TYR A 58 -1.18 -27.75 -11.00
C TYR A 58 -2.09 -28.58 -10.06
N GLY A 59 -3.40 -28.30 -10.02
CA GLY A 59 -4.43 -29.06 -9.30
C GLY A 59 -4.75 -30.43 -9.91
N ILE A 60 -3.76 -31.16 -10.43
CA ILE A 60 -3.87 -32.59 -10.76
C ILE A 60 -3.78 -33.40 -9.46
N ALA A 61 -4.80 -33.24 -8.61
CA ALA A 61 -5.22 -34.17 -7.56
C ALA A 61 -6.48 -33.61 -6.86
N GLY A 62 -7.61 -33.63 -7.56
CA GLY A 62 -8.92 -33.90 -6.95
C GLY A 62 -9.57 -32.89 -5.99
N SER A 63 -9.08 -31.65 -5.84
CA SER A 63 -9.82 -30.62 -5.11
C SER A 63 -9.93 -29.32 -5.91
N THR A 64 -10.99 -29.24 -6.71
CA THR A 64 -11.51 -28.01 -7.29
C THR A 64 -12.01 -27.12 -6.14
N ASN A 65 -11.10 -26.34 -5.56
CA ASN A 65 -11.48 -25.30 -4.61
C ASN A 65 -12.20 -24.20 -5.39
N VAL A 66 -13.51 -24.15 -5.15
CA VAL A 66 -14.52 -23.35 -5.84
C VAL A 66 -14.15 -21.88 -5.84
N THR A 67 -14.50 -21.21 -6.94
CA THR A 67 -14.17 -19.86 -7.44
C THR A 67 -14.15 -18.69 -6.42
N GLY A 68 -14.64 -18.84 -5.19
CA GLY A 68 -14.57 -17.78 -4.16
C GLY A 68 -13.38 -17.89 -3.18
N ASP A 69 -12.84 -19.09 -2.94
CA ASP A 69 -11.80 -19.29 -1.92
C ASP A 69 -10.45 -18.70 -2.33
N GLN A 70 -10.21 -18.57 -3.63
CA GLN A 70 -8.93 -18.07 -4.14
C GLN A 70 -8.86 -16.55 -4.15
N VAL A 71 -9.97 -15.90 -4.49
CA VAL A 71 -10.13 -14.44 -4.38
C VAL A 71 -9.83 -14.04 -2.94
N LYS A 72 -10.52 -14.66 -1.98
CA LYS A 72 -10.30 -14.42 -0.55
C LYS A 72 -8.87 -14.70 -0.08
N LYS A 73 -8.20 -15.72 -0.62
CA LYS A 73 -6.78 -15.99 -0.31
C LYS A 73 -5.87 -14.89 -0.85
N LEU A 74 -6.19 -14.31 -2.00
CA LEU A 74 -5.40 -13.26 -2.61
C LEU A 74 -5.60 -11.92 -1.90
N ASP A 75 -6.81 -11.65 -1.42
CA ASP A 75 -7.12 -10.50 -0.55
C ASP A 75 -6.28 -10.55 0.74
N ILE A 76 -6.32 -11.68 1.45
CA ILE A 76 -5.52 -11.91 2.66
C ILE A 76 -4.02 -11.77 2.37
N LEU A 77 -3.53 -12.39 1.29
CA LEU A 77 -2.11 -12.30 0.91
C LEU A 77 -1.70 -10.85 0.63
N SER A 78 -2.52 -10.10 -0.10
CA SER A 78 -2.23 -8.73 -0.49
C SER A 78 -2.21 -7.81 0.73
N ASN A 79 -3.17 -7.98 1.65
CA ASN A 79 -3.20 -7.26 2.92
C ASN A 79 -1.93 -7.52 3.75
N ASP A 80 -1.56 -8.78 3.94
CA ASP A 80 -0.37 -9.16 4.71
C ASP A 80 0.92 -8.61 4.10
N LEU A 81 1.05 -8.66 2.77
CA LEU A 81 2.21 -8.11 2.07
C LEU A 81 2.35 -6.60 2.31
N VAL A 82 1.26 -5.85 2.15
CA VAL A 82 1.28 -4.38 2.34
C VAL A 82 1.59 -4.03 3.79
N ILE A 83 0.92 -4.67 4.76
CA ILE A 83 1.15 -4.44 6.19
C ILE A 83 2.62 -4.71 6.54
N ASN A 84 3.17 -5.84 6.12
CA ASN A 84 4.54 -6.23 6.46
C ASN A 84 5.58 -5.28 5.84
N MET A 85 5.42 -4.93 4.55
CA MET A 85 6.33 -4.01 3.86
C MET A 85 6.29 -2.61 4.46
N ILE A 86 5.10 -2.10 4.78
CA ILE A 86 4.97 -0.78 5.39
C ILE A 86 5.51 -0.78 6.83
N LYS A 87 5.26 -1.83 7.63
CA LYS A 87 5.84 -1.94 8.99
C LYS A 87 7.36 -2.03 8.97
N SER A 88 7.95 -2.74 8.00
CA SER A 88 9.42 -2.82 7.86
C SER A 88 10.07 -1.54 7.32
N SER A 89 9.27 -0.56 6.87
CA SER A 89 9.79 0.71 6.37
C SER A 89 10.17 1.71 7.47
N PHE A 90 9.76 1.46 8.73
CA PHE A 90 9.97 2.36 9.89
C PHE A 90 9.39 3.78 9.72
N THR A 91 8.46 3.99 8.80
CA THR A 91 8.00 5.33 8.39
C THR A 91 6.55 5.63 8.77
N SER A 92 5.77 4.60 9.09
CA SER A 92 4.35 4.70 9.41
C SER A 92 4.08 4.53 10.91
N CYS A 93 2.96 5.05 11.38
CA CYS A 93 2.52 4.92 12.78
C CYS A 93 1.14 4.30 12.93
N VAL A 94 0.26 4.49 11.94
CA VAL A 94 -1.08 3.92 11.89
C VAL A 94 -1.33 3.44 10.46
N LEU A 95 -1.88 2.24 10.34
CA LEU A 95 -2.34 1.68 9.08
C LEU A 95 -3.85 1.45 9.15
N VAL A 96 -4.55 1.78 8.08
CA VAL A 96 -5.98 1.53 7.90
C VAL A 96 -6.14 0.77 6.60
N THR A 97 -6.85 -0.34 6.63
CA THR A 97 -7.07 -1.20 5.47
C THR A 97 -8.53 -1.61 5.42
N GLU A 98 -9.05 -1.81 4.21
CA GLU A 98 -10.40 -2.29 3.97
C GLU A 98 -10.62 -3.68 4.63
N GLU A 99 -9.58 -4.51 4.62
CA GLU A 99 -9.60 -5.90 5.11
C GLU A 99 -9.53 -6.05 6.65
N ASN A 100 -9.39 -4.95 7.41
CA ASN A 100 -9.33 -5.01 8.87
C ASN A 100 -10.30 -4.03 9.52
N ASP A 101 -11.15 -4.53 10.42
CA ASP A 101 -12.14 -3.73 11.17
C ASP A 101 -11.54 -2.59 12.01
N SER A 102 -10.30 -2.76 12.45
CA SER A 102 -9.63 -1.82 13.35
C SER A 102 -8.31 -1.33 12.78
N ALA A 103 -8.03 -0.04 12.97
CA ALA A 103 -6.75 0.56 12.60
C ALA A 103 -5.59 -0.16 13.31
N ILE A 104 -4.56 -0.48 12.54
CA ILE A 104 -3.36 -1.17 13.02
C ILE A 104 -2.38 -0.11 13.52
N ILE A 105 -2.10 -0.14 14.82
CA ILE A 105 -1.11 0.73 15.44
C ILE A 105 0.26 0.07 15.30
N VAL A 106 1.22 0.77 14.68
CA VAL A 106 2.59 0.27 14.53
C VAL A 106 3.30 0.30 15.88
N GLU A 107 4.18 -0.66 16.13
CA GLU A 107 4.90 -0.77 17.39
C GLU A 107 5.91 0.38 17.60
N PRO A 108 6.15 0.81 18.85
CA PRO A 108 6.96 2.00 19.15
C PRO A 108 8.36 1.99 18.52
N ASP A 109 8.99 0.82 18.39
CA ASP A 109 10.29 0.59 17.79
C ASP A 109 10.30 0.76 16.26
N ARG A 110 9.14 0.70 15.61
CA ARG A 110 8.97 0.79 14.14
C ARG A 110 8.15 2.01 13.70
N ARG A 111 7.83 2.92 14.62
CA ARG A 111 6.97 4.08 14.33
C ARG A 111 7.72 5.16 13.56
N GLY A 112 7.12 5.59 12.46
CA GLY A 112 7.44 6.87 11.82
C GLY A 112 6.32 7.90 11.95
N LYS A 113 6.25 8.82 11.00
CA LYS A 113 5.35 9.99 11.03
C LYS A 113 4.14 9.93 10.10
N TYR A 114 4.00 8.85 9.33
CA TYR A 114 2.92 8.74 8.35
C TYR A 114 1.78 7.87 8.85
N VAL A 115 0.56 8.19 8.43
CA VAL A 115 -0.62 7.34 8.52
C VAL A 115 -0.92 6.88 7.10
N VAL A 116 -1.13 5.59 6.90
CA VAL A 116 -1.37 5.02 5.57
C VAL A 116 -2.73 4.34 5.57
N CYS A 117 -3.61 4.78 4.68
CA CYS A 117 -4.86 4.09 4.37
C CYS A 117 -4.67 3.36 3.04
N PHE A 118 -5.13 2.12 2.91
CA PHE A 118 -5.02 1.40 1.65
C PHE A 118 -6.15 0.40 1.44
N ASP A 119 -6.44 0.12 0.18
CA ASP A 119 -7.18 -1.03 -0.27
C ASP A 119 -6.16 -1.94 -0.97
N PRO A 120 -5.81 -3.10 -0.38
CA PRO A 120 -4.76 -3.95 -0.91
C PRO A 120 -5.11 -4.55 -2.27
N LEU A 121 -6.41 -4.80 -2.55
CA LEU A 121 -6.85 -5.44 -3.77
C LEU A 121 -8.28 -5.00 -4.17
N ASP A 122 -8.37 -3.82 -4.79
CA ASP A 122 -9.62 -3.28 -5.32
C ASP A 122 -10.10 -4.11 -6.53
N GLY A 123 -11.38 -4.45 -6.52
CA GLY A 123 -12.02 -5.23 -7.58
C GLY A 123 -11.65 -6.72 -7.55
N SER A 124 -11.31 -7.28 -6.40
CA SER A 124 -10.97 -8.71 -6.26
C SER A 124 -12.05 -9.66 -6.79
N SER A 125 -13.33 -9.26 -6.75
CA SER A 125 -14.44 -9.98 -7.38
C SER A 125 -14.31 -10.17 -8.90
N ASN A 126 -13.47 -9.37 -9.56
CA ASN A 126 -13.25 -9.42 -11.00
C ASN A 126 -12.02 -10.23 -11.42
N ILE A 127 -11.36 -10.91 -10.47
CA ILE A 127 -10.18 -11.75 -10.75
C ILE A 127 -10.55 -12.89 -11.71
N ASP A 128 -11.72 -13.50 -11.53
CA ASP A 128 -12.15 -14.66 -12.33
C ASP A 128 -12.46 -14.33 -13.78
N CYS A 129 -12.90 -13.09 -14.05
CA CYS A 129 -13.15 -12.59 -15.40
C CYS A 129 -11.92 -11.89 -16.02
N LEU A 130 -10.77 -11.94 -15.35
CA LEU A 130 -9.52 -11.30 -15.78
C LEU A 130 -9.68 -9.80 -16.06
N ALA A 131 -10.62 -9.13 -15.38
CA ALA A 131 -10.75 -7.69 -15.51
C ALA A 131 -9.61 -6.98 -14.77
N SER A 132 -9.51 -5.66 -14.98
CA SER A 132 -8.54 -4.85 -14.27
C SER A 132 -8.86 -4.79 -12.78
N ILE A 133 -7.84 -5.06 -11.97
CA ILE A 133 -7.84 -4.93 -10.51
C ILE A 133 -6.69 -4.02 -10.09
N GLY A 134 -6.75 -3.47 -8.89
CA GLY A 134 -5.79 -2.46 -8.44
C GLY A 134 -5.48 -2.49 -6.95
N THR A 135 -4.57 -1.62 -6.53
CA THR A 135 -4.29 -1.34 -5.12
C THR A 135 -4.43 0.16 -4.95
N ILE A 136 -5.25 0.61 -4.01
CA ILE A 136 -5.48 2.03 -3.73
C ILE A 136 -4.76 2.38 -2.43
N PHE A 137 -4.16 3.56 -2.33
CA PHE A 137 -3.55 4.00 -1.09
C PHE A 137 -3.58 5.52 -0.94
N ALA A 138 -3.60 5.97 0.31
CA ALA A 138 -3.53 7.36 0.71
C ALA A 138 -2.53 7.50 1.88
N ILE A 139 -1.66 8.50 1.80
CA ILE A 139 -0.63 8.76 2.81
C ILE A 139 -0.90 10.12 3.45
N TYR A 140 -1.11 10.12 4.75
CA TYR A 140 -1.29 11.32 5.55
C TYR A 140 -0.07 11.52 6.46
N ARG A 141 0.30 12.78 6.70
CA ARG A 141 1.29 13.11 7.71
C ARG A 141 0.58 13.26 9.05
N LYS A 142 1.05 12.56 10.08
CA LYS A 142 0.53 12.73 11.43
C LYS A 142 0.80 14.16 11.90
N GLU A 143 -0.26 14.90 12.21
CA GLU A 143 -0.15 16.22 12.79
C GLU A 143 0.45 16.13 14.20
N ARG A 144 1.38 17.04 14.50
CA ARG A 144 1.87 17.27 15.86
C ARG A 144 0.88 18.16 16.61
N SER A 145 -0.34 17.66 16.82
CA SER A 145 -1.28 18.25 17.78
C SER A 145 -1.65 17.21 18.82
N THR A 146 -1.00 17.37 19.97
CA THR A 146 -1.47 17.01 21.32
C THR A 146 -2.26 15.71 21.51
N SER A 147 -1.60 14.71 22.10
CA SER A 147 -2.22 13.72 23.00
C SER A 147 -3.39 12.86 22.49
N ILE A 148 -3.30 12.27 21.29
CA ILE A 148 -4.21 11.15 20.90
C ILE A 148 -3.60 9.76 21.19
N CYS A 149 -2.35 9.69 21.66
CA CYS A 149 -1.80 8.44 22.21
C CYS A 149 -1.96 8.36 23.73
N ARG A 150 -3.19 8.48 24.22
CA ARG A 150 -3.55 7.93 25.53
C ARG A 150 -4.58 6.85 25.26
N ARG A 151 -4.26 5.60 25.56
CA ARG A 151 -5.25 4.49 25.67
C ARG A 151 -6.46 5.06 26.40
N ARG A 152 -7.58 5.25 25.70
CA ARG A 152 -8.86 5.53 26.33
C ARG A 152 -9.77 4.38 25.98
N ASN A 153 -10.01 3.55 27.01
CA ASN A 153 -11.15 2.65 27.06
C ASN A 153 -12.42 3.41 26.66
N SER A 154 -13.26 2.71 25.89
CA SER A 154 -14.70 2.91 25.72
C SER A 154 -15.34 4.08 26.51
N GLN A 155 -15.71 5.16 25.82
CA GLN A 155 -17.01 5.85 25.92
C GLN A 155 -16.98 7.26 25.27
N ARG A 156 -17.88 7.44 24.30
CA ARG A 156 -18.75 8.60 24.05
C ARG A 156 -18.15 10.00 23.76
N TYR A 157 -18.57 10.51 22.58
CA TYR A 157 -19.35 11.74 22.30
C TYR A 157 -18.76 12.84 21.38
N ASN A 158 -19.57 13.13 20.36
CA ASN A 158 -19.96 14.38 19.70
C ASN A 158 -18.93 15.33 19.03
N SER A 159 -19.07 15.37 17.70
CA SER A 159 -19.29 16.53 16.82
C SER A 159 -18.68 17.90 17.18
N SER A 160 -17.77 18.37 16.30
CA SER A 160 -17.74 19.73 15.68
C SER A 160 -16.55 19.84 14.68
N PRO A 161 -16.57 20.81 13.76
CA PRO A 161 -16.72 20.63 12.32
C PRO A 161 -15.41 20.27 11.59
N VAL A 162 -15.48 19.33 10.65
CA VAL A 162 -14.37 19.00 9.76
C VAL A 162 -14.36 20.04 8.63
N HIS A 163 -13.29 20.82 8.51
CA HIS A 163 -13.02 21.57 7.28
C HIS A 163 -12.70 20.57 6.17
N ASP A 164 -13.65 20.46 5.26
CA ASP A 164 -13.63 19.64 4.07
C ASP A 164 -12.70 20.28 3.03
N THR A 165 -11.50 19.73 2.88
CA THR A 165 -10.65 20.00 1.72
C THR A 165 -10.42 18.69 1.00
N ARG A 166 -11.44 18.25 0.26
CA ARG A 166 -11.32 17.24 -0.79
C ARG A 166 -10.35 17.72 -1.87
N LEU A 167 -9.19 17.08 -1.96
CA LEU A 167 -8.42 17.00 -3.20
C LEU A 167 -8.69 15.61 -3.78
N VAL A 168 -9.61 15.55 -4.72
CA VAL A 168 -9.78 14.40 -5.63
C VAL A 168 -8.76 14.60 -6.74
N LEU A 169 -7.86 13.63 -6.93
CA LEU A 169 -7.17 13.43 -8.20
C LEU A 169 -7.99 12.46 -9.06
#